data_AF-A0A916G863-F1
#
_entry.id   AF-A0A916G863-F1
#
_cell.length_a   1.000
_cell.length_b   1.000
_cell.length_c   1.000
_cell.angle_alpha   90.00
_cell.angle_beta   90.00
_cell.angle_gamma   90.00
#
_symmetry.space_group_name_H-M   'P 1'
#
loop_
_entity.id
_entity.type
_entity.pdbx_description
1 polymer ?
#
loop_
_entity_poly.entity_id
_entity_poly.type
_entity_poly.pdbx_seq_one_letter_code
_entity_poly.pdbx_strand_id
1 'polypeptide(L)'
;MNANQLGLIIYEMAFVLAYDENWIRGSRTPDVLFLSAARWAAYQAAHADWREKPLLIVPELMVEVISPTDRYSAIQTKVESYLTNGVRAVWIVDPERKRVTVHSNPQEGRTLGLEETLNGAASCRVST
;
A
#
# COMPACT_ATOMS: atom_id res chain seq x y z
N MET A 1 -8.22 -2.51 -20.99
CA MET A 1 -7.27 -3.50 -20.44
C MET A 1 -5.88 -2.87 -20.50
N ASN A 2 -5.13 -2.86 -19.39
CA ASN A 2 -3.87 -2.12 -19.30
C ASN A 2 -2.73 -2.91 -19.97
N ALA A 3 -1.97 -2.29 -20.87
CA ALA A 3 -1.10 -2.94 -21.87
C ALA A 3 0.05 -3.80 -21.28
N ASN A 4 0.38 -3.63 -20.01
CA ASN A 4 1.55 -4.27 -19.40
C ASN A 4 1.21 -5.33 -18.33
N GLN A 5 -0.08 -5.58 -18.03
CA GLN A 5 -0.53 -6.56 -17.04
C GLN A 5 0.27 -6.56 -15.72
N LEU A 6 0.64 -5.37 -15.22
CA LEU A 6 1.59 -5.22 -14.10
C LEU A 6 1.06 -5.81 -12.79
N GLY A 7 -0.26 -5.91 -12.64
CA GLY A 7 -0.88 -6.41 -11.42
C GLY A 7 -2.31 -5.91 -11.23
N LEU A 8 -2.75 -5.97 -9.98
CA LEU A 8 -4.04 -5.52 -9.50
C LEU A 8 -3.88 -4.19 -8.75
N ILE A 9 -4.77 -3.24 -9.06
CA ILE A 9 -5.04 -2.08 -8.22
C ILE A 9 -6.40 -2.35 -7.59
N ILE A 10 -6.46 -2.27 -6.27
CA ILE A 10 -7.69 -2.54 -5.52
C ILE A 10 -7.95 -1.38 -4.58
N TYR A 11 -9.22 -0.98 -4.49
CA TYR A 11 -9.69 0.10 -3.64
C TYR A 11 -10.46 -0.48 -2.46
N GLU A 12 -10.28 0.08 -1.26
CA GLU A 12 -11.11 -0.22 -0.07
C GLU A 12 -11.23 -1.71 0.27
N MET A 13 -10.19 -2.50 -0.02
CA MET A 13 -10.19 -3.95 0.23
C MET A 13 -9.35 -4.28 1.46
N ALA A 14 -9.94 -5.05 2.37
CA ALA A 14 -9.24 -5.55 3.54
C ALA A 14 -8.30 -6.71 3.18
N PHE A 15 -7.11 -6.71 3.78
CA PHE A 15 -6.24 -7.87 3.89
C PHE A 15 -5.89 -8.09 5.37
N VAL A 16 -5.38 -9.28 5.68
CA VAL A 16 -5.05 -9.67 7.06
C VAL A 16 -3.61 -10.14 7.16
N LEU A 17 -3.04 -10.10 8.37
CA LEU A 17 -1.67 -10.59 8.63
C LEU A 17 -1.66 -12.02 9.18
N ALA A 18 -2.75 -12.42 9.85
CA ALA A 18 -2.99 -13.78 10.29
C ALA A 18 -4.47 -13.98 10.60
N TYR A 19 -4.96 -15.21 10.53
CA TYR A 19 -6.27 -15.60 11.05
C TYR A 19 -6.26 -17.08 11.43
N ASP A 20 -7.23 -17.46 12.23
CA ASP A 20 -7.60 -18.84 12.54
C ASP A 20 -9.14 -18.99 12.41
N GLU A 21 -9.70 -20.12 12.82
CA GLU A 21 -11.14 -20.39 12.72
C GLU A 21 -12.00 -19.43 13.56
N ASN A 22 -11.44 -18.80 14.58
CA ASN A 22 -12.17 -17.99 15.55
C ASN A 22 -11.85 -16.49 15.45
N TRP A 23 -10.71 -16.10 14.88
CA TRP A 23 -10.25 -14.72 14.95
C TRP A 23 -9.37 -14.26 13.77
N ILE A 24 -9.47 -12.96 13.45
CA ILE A 24 -8.64 -12.26 12.46
C ILE A 24 -7.69 -11.30 13.18
N ARG A 25 -6.41 -11.31 12.81
CA ARG A 25 -5.38 -10.41 13.35
C ARG A 25 -4.77 -9.53 12.26
N GLY A 26 -4.55 -8.28 12.60
CA GLY A 26 -3.87 -7.33 11.71
C GLY A 26 -4.67 -6.98 10.45
N SER A 27 -6.00 -7.00 10.52
CA SER A 27 -6.85 -6.52 9.40
C SER A 27 -6.52 -5.06 9.08
N ARG A 28 -6.39 -4.74 7.79
CA ARG A 28 -6.09 -3.40 7.28
C ARG A 28 -6.83 -3.18 5.98
N THR A 29 -7.36 -1.98 5.81
CA THR A 29 -8.07 -1.54 4.61
C THR A 29 -7.49 -0.18 4.21
N PRO A 30 -6.50 -0.16 3.30
CA PRO A 30 -6.00 1.07 2.70
C PRO A 30 -6.99 1.58 1.66
N ASP A 31 -6.93 2.88 1.33
CA ASP A 31 -7.78 3.47 0.29
C ASP A 31 -7.45 2.85 -1.08
N VAL A 32 -6.16 2.63 -1.35
CA VAL A 32 -5.69 1.89 -2.53
C VAL A 32 -4.55 0.96 -2.17
N LEU A 33 -4.54 -0.23 -2.75
CA LEU A 33 -3.40 -1.15 -2.72
C LEU A 33 -3.02 -1.62 -4.11
N PHE A 34 -1.75 -1.98 -4.28
CA PHE A 34 -1.25 -2.62 -5.49
C PHE A 34 -0.55 -3.94 -5.17
N LEU A 35 -0.91 -4.95 -5.97
CA LEU A 35 -0.30 -6.27 -6.00
C LEU A 35 0.22 -6.54 -7.39
N SER A 36 1.51 -6.86 -7.53
CA SER A 36 2.06 -7.31 -8.81
C SER A 36 1.38 -8.59 -9.28
N ALA A 37 1.32 -8.78 -10.59
CA ALA A 37 0.80 -10.00 -11.19
C ALA A 37 1.53 -11.25 -10.68
N ALA A 38 2.85 -11.17 -10.48
CA ALA A 38 3.66 -12.25 -9.94
C ALA A 38 3.24 -12.62 -8.49
N ARG A 39 3.10 -11.63 -7.61
CA ARG A 39 2.66 -11.86 -6.22
C ARG A 39 1.24 -12.43 -6.16
N TRP A 40 0.34 -11.91 -7.01
CA TRP A 40 -1.04 -12.40 -7.09
C TRP A 40 -1.14 -13.84 -7.62
N ALA A 41 -0.37 -14.18 -8.66
CA ALA A 41 -0.33 -15.55 -9.19
C ALA A 41 0.22 -16.54 -8.16
N ALA A 42 1.32 -16.20 -7.47
CA ALA A 42 1.89 -17.03 -6.42
C ALA A 42 0.91 -17.25 -5.25
N TYR A 43 0.19 -16.21 -4.85
CA TYR A 43 -0.81 -16.32 -3.80
C TYR A 43 -1.95 -17.27 -4.16
N GLN A 44 -2.51 -17.16 -5.36
CA GLN A 44 -3.58 -18.05 -5.83
C GLN A 44 -3.11 -19.51 -5.94
N ALA A 45 -1.87 -19.73 -6.37
CA ALA A 45 -1.29 -21.08 -6.44
C ALA A 45 -1.13 -21.71 -5.05
N ALA A 46 -0.83 -20.90 -4.02
CA ALA A 46 -0.65 -21.37 -2.65
C ALA A 46 -1.96 -21.49 -1.84
N HIS A 47 -3.04 -20.82 -2.26
CA HIS A 47 -4.29 -20.73 -1.50
C HIS A 47 -5.49 -21.01 -2.43
N ALA A 48 -5.81 -22.28 -2.69
CA ALA A 48 -6.88 -22.63 -3.63
C ALA A 48 -8.28 -22.13 -3.20
N ASP A 49 -8.50 -21.96 -1.89
CA ASP A 49 -9.75 -21.53 -1.26
C ASP A 49 -9.78 -20.03 -0.91
N TRP A 50 -8.86 -19.23 -1.47
CA TRP A 50 -8.74 -17.80 -1.16
C TRP A 50 -10.03 -17.00 -1.35
N ARG A 51 -10.95 -17.45 -2.20
CA ARG A 51 -12.23 -16.80 -2.46
C ARG A 51 -13.22 -16.90 -1.30
N GLU A 52 -13.01 -17.88 -0.41
CA GLU A 52 -13.88 -18.17 0.73
C GLU A 52 -13.24 -17.75 2.06
N LYS A 53 -12.03 -17.17 2.01
CA LYS A 53 -11.21 -16.83 3.18
C LYS A 53 -10.74 -15.38 3.15
N PRO A 54 -10.36 -14.80 4.30
CA PRO A 54 -9.71 -13.50 4.33
C PRO A 54 -8.43 -13.48 3.48
N LEU A 55 -8.19 -12.38 2.78
CA LEU A 55 -6.99 -12.21 1.96
C LEU A 55 -5.74 -12.10 2.84
N LEU A 56 -4.95 -13.17 2.88
CA LEU A 56 -3.68 -13.27 3.60
C LEU A 56 -2.52 -12.97 2.66
N ILE A 57 -2.49 -11.74 2.16
CA ILE A 57 -1.48 -11.29 1.22
C ILE A 57 -1.10 -9.85 1.54
N VAL A 58 0.18 -9.59 1.79
CA VAL A 58 0.68 -8.22 2.02
C VAL A 58 0.92 -7.56 0.65
N PRO A 59 0.27 -6.42 0.34
CA PRO A 59 0.53 -5.67 -0.89
C PRO A 59 1.93 -5.08 -0.97
N GLU A 60 2.34 -4.74 -2.19
CA GLU A 60 3.66 -4.14 -2.42
C GLU A 60 3.64 -2.62 -2.24
N LEU A 61 2.51 -1.98 -2.54
CA LEU A 61 2.27 -0.56 -2.36
C LEU A 61 0.92 -0.35 -1.70
N MET A 62 0.90 0.54 -0.71
CA MET A 62 -0.30 1.11 -0.11
C MET A 62 -0.39 2.59 -0.41
N VAL A 63 -1.59 3.09 -0.67
CA VAL A 63 -1.88 4.52 -0.78
C VAL A 63 -2.95 4.86 0.24
N GLU A 64 -2.70 5.91 0.99
CA GLU A 64 -3.62 6.53 1.93
C GLU A 64 -3.82 7.98 1.52
N VAL A 65 -5.06 8.42 1.45
CA VAL A 65 -5.48 9.78 1.16
C VAL A 65 -5.91 10.40 2.49
N ILE A 66 -5.11 11.31 3.02
CA ILE A 66 -5.40 11.90 4.32
C ILE A 66 -6.58 12.87 4.21
N SER A 67 -7.44 12.83 5.23
CA SER A 67 -8.54 13.76 5.43
C SER A 67 -8.12 14.94 6.33
N PRO A 68 -8.84 16.08 6.28
CA PRO A 68 -8.55 17.21 7.16
C PRO A 68 -8.61 16.88 8.66
N THR A 69 -9.34 15.83 9.04
CA THR A 69 -9.49 15.39 10.44
C THR A 69 -8.41 14.40 10.90
N ASP A 70 -7.57 13.90 9.98
CA ASP A 70 -6.53 12.95 10.32
C ASP A 70 -5.42 13.61 11.15
N ARG A 71 -5.04 12.92 12.24
CA ARG A 71 -3.90 13.32 13.04
C ARG A 71 -2.63 12.79 12.41
N TYR A 72 -1.61 13.63 12.29
CA TYR A 72 -0.30 13.25 11.77
C TYR A 72 0.28 12.00 12.46
N SER A 73 0.14 11.89 13.79
CA SER A 73 0.60 10.73 14.55
C SER A 73 -0.11 9.43 14.16
N ALA A 74 -1.40 9.48 13.82
CA ALA A 74 -2.15 8.32 13.36
C ALA A 74 -1.68 7.85 11.98
N ILE A 75 -1.39 8.81 11.08
CA ILE A 75 -0.83 8.52 9.76
C ILE A 75 0.57 7.91 9.87
N GLN A 76 1.44 8.49 10.70
CA GLN A 76 2.77 7.94 10.95
C GLN A 76 2.70 6.52 11.53
N THR A 77 1.76 6.25 12.44
CA THR A 77 1.53 4.89 12.98
C THR A 77 1.10 3.91 11.88
N LYS A 78 0.25 4.33 10.93
CA LYS A 78 -0.12 3.52 9.76
C LYS A 78 1.10 3.21 8.90
N VAL A 79 1.91 4.23 8.55
CA VAL A 79 3.12 4.08 7.75
C VAL A 79 4.10 3.08 8.39
N GLU A 80 4.39 3.27 9.68
CA GLU A 80 5.24 2.35 10.45
C GLU A 80 4.68 0.94 10.45
N SER A 81 3.37 0.77 10.71
CA SER A 81 2.71 -0.53 10.71
C SER A 81 2.77 -1.22 9.36
N TYR A 82 2.51 -0.51 8.25
CA TYR A 82 2.55 -1.12 6.92
C TYR A 82 3.96 -1.58 6.54
N LEU A 83 4.96 -0.72 6.73
CA LEU A 83 6.34 -1.02 6.36
C LEU A 83 6.94 -2.13 7.23
N THR A 84 6.67 -2.14 8.53
CA THR A 84 7.13 -3.23 9.42
C THR A 84 6.47 -4.57 9.13
N ASN A 85 5.27 -4.58 8.54
CA ASN A 85 4.57 -5.79 8.10
C ASN A 85 4.91 -6.21 6.66
N GLY A 86 5.92 -5.60 6.03
CA GLY A 86 6.46 -6.06 4.74
C GLY A 86 5.86 -5.39 3.49
N VAL A 87 5.07 -4.33 3.66
CA VAL A 87 4.76 -3.43 2.53
C VAL A 87 6.05 -2.74 2.09
N ARG A 88 6.31 -2.66 0.78
CA ARG A 88 7.56 -2.05 0.28
C ARG A 88 7.51 -0.54 0.21
N ALA A 89 6.32 0.01 -0.03
CA ALA A 89 6.12 1.46 -0.12
C ALA A 89 4.75 1.88 0.38
N VAL A 90 4.70 3.04 1.04
CA VAL A 90 3.45 3.70 1.43
C VAL A 90 3.44 5.11 0.85
N TRP A 91 2.37 5.46 0.15
CA TRP A 91 2.13 6.80 -0.36
C TRP A 91 1.06 7.48 0.48
N ILE A 92 1.40 8.64 1.03
CA ILE A 92 0.48 9.49 1.75
C ILE A 92 0.14 10.67 0.85
N VAL A 93 -1.09 10.69 0.34
CA VAL A 93 -1.62 11.76 -0.50
C VAL A 93 -2.28 12.79 0.40
N ASP A 94 -1.84 14.05 0.31
CA ASP A 94 -2.43 15.20 0.99
C ASP A 94 -3.09 16.12 -0.06
N PRO A 95 -4.41 15.98 -0.30
CA PRO A 95 -5.09 16.75 -1.33
C PRO A 95 -5.13 18.26 -1.04
N GLU A 96 -5.20 18.65 0.23
CA GLU A 96 -5.26 20.06 0.64
C GLU A 96 -3.94 20.78 0.29
N ARG A 97 -2.81 20.13 0.58
CA ARG A 97 -1.47 20.67 0.28
C ARG A 97 -0.95 20.26 -1.10
N LYS A 98 -1.73 19.49 -1.86
CA LYS A 98 -1.40 19.01 -3.22
C LYS A 98 -0.01 18.37 -3.28
N ARG A 99 0.26 17.45 -2.36
CA ARG A 99 1.55 16.76 -2.24
C ARG A 99 1.36 15.28 -1.96
N VAL A 100 2.38 14.50 -2.28
CA VAL A 100 2.47 13.08 -1.93
C VAL A 100 3.75 12.83 -1.18
N THR A 101 3.66 12.17 -0.02
CA THR A 101 4.83 11.69 0.71
C THR A 101 5.02 10.20 0.48
N VAL A 102 6.19 9.80 -0.02
CA VAL A 102 6.55 8.42 -0.30
C VAL A 102 7.47 7.90 0.79
N HIS A 103 7.06 6.83 1.45
CA HIS A 103 7.86 6.12 2.45
C HIS A 103 8.28 4.74 1.94
N SER A 104 9.58 4.46 1.93
CA SER A 104 10.16 3.12 1.71
C SER A 104 10.79 2.54 2.97
N ASN A 105 10.95 3.36 4.01
CA ASN A 105 11.29 2.94 5.37
C ASN A 105 10.49 3.81 6.37
N PRO A 106 10.29 3.36 7.62
CA PRO A 106 9.42 4.06 8.56
C PRO A 106 9.93 5.44 9.02
N GLN A 107 11.24 5.68 8.96
CA GLN A 107 11.87 6.89 9.51
C GLN A 107 11.98 8.03 8.51
N GLU A 108 11.99 7.72 7.21
CA GLU A 108 12.23 8.70 6.15
C GLU A 108 11.10 8.68 5.11
N GLY A 109 10.63 9.86 4.73
CA GLY A 109 9.64 10.05 3.68
C GLY A 109 10.09 11.16 2.74
N ARG A 110 9.97 10.93 1.43
CA ARG A 110 10.20 11.95 0.40
C ARG A 110 8.86 12.59 0.03
N THR A 111 8.75 13.90 0.25
CA THR A 111 7.58 14.67 -0.19
C THR A 111 7.80 15.16 -1.62
N LEU A 112 6.79 14.98 -2.47
CA LEU A 112 6.74 15.45 -3.84
C LEU A 112 5.63 16.48 -4.00
N GLY A 113 5.95 17.60 -4.65
CA GLY A 113 4.98 18.62 -5.06
C GLY A 113 4.37 18.38 -6.44
N LEU A 114 3.54 19.31 -6.91
CA LEU A 114 2.83 19.23 -8.20
C LEU A 114 3.74 19.14 -9.43
N GLU A 115 4.93 19.75 -9.37
CA GLU A 115 5.88 19.79 -10.48
C GLU A 115 6.80 18.56 -10.54
N GLU A 116 6.69 17.67 -9.56
CA GLU A 116 7.52 16.48 -9.48
C GLU A 116 6.78 15.24 -9.99
N THR A 117 7.53 14.33 -10.62
CA THR A 117 6.99 13.04 -11.07
C THR A 117 7.06 12.01 -9.95
N LEU A 118 5.94 11.36 -9.67
CA LEU A 118 5.82 10.27 -8.73
C LEU A 118 6.08 8.92 -9.43
N ASN A 119 7.24 8.32 -9.17
CA ASN A 119 7.66 7.06 -9.79
C ASN A 119 7.94 5.97 -8.72
N GLY A 120 6.95 5.10 -8.50
CA GLY A 120 7.10 3.79 -7.84
C GLY A 120 8.24 3.60 -6.82
N ALA A 121 8.33 4.42 -5.77
CA ALA A 121 9.18 4.31 -4.56
C ALA A 121 10.69 3.98 -4.67
N ALA A 122 11.23 3.60 -5.82
CA ALA A 122 12.63 3.32 -6.03
C ALA A 122 13.25 4.44 -6.89
N SER A 123 13.98 5.33 -6.20
CA SER A 123 14.94 6.29 -6.77
C SER A 123 14.63 6.84 -8.16
N CYS A 124 13.74 7.84 -8.26
CA CYS A 124 13.80 8.75 -9.41
C CYS A 124 15.12 9.51 -9.37
N ARG A 125 16.02 9.23 -10.31
CA ARG A 125 16.95 10.26 -10.75
C ARG A 125 16.15 11.21 -11.63
N VAL A 126 16.00 12.46 -11.18
CA VAL A 126 15.57 13.54 -12.07
C VAL A 126 16.75 13.77 -13.01
N SER A 127 16.57 13.44 -14.29
CA SER A 127 17.52 13.88 -15.32
C SER A 127 17.01 15.24 -15.82
N THR A 128 17.75 16.29 -15.50
CA THR A 128 17.66 17.60 -16.15
C THR A 128 18.31 17.56 -17.52
#